data_AF-A0A7J3PMB6-F1
#
_entry.id   AF-A0A7J3PMB6-F1
#
_cell.length_a   1.000
_cell.length_b   1.000
_cell.length_c   1.000
_cell.angle_alpha   90.00
_cell.angle_beta   90.00
_cell.angle_gamma   90.00
#
_symmetry.space_group_name_H-M   'P 1'
#
loop_
_entity.id
_entity.type
_entity.pdbx_description
1 polymer ?
#
loop_
_entity_poly.entity_id
_entity_poly.type
_entity_poly.pdbx_seq_one_letter_code
_entity_poly.pdbx_strand_id
1 'polypeptide(L)'
;MYAVIIAAGKATRMSPHSFITPKSFMELESNLPVIRFIIEQLQRVGINDMVLVVRKESSSHFKKLSDEVRIIEIDCEEEFGNLYSVLMGSRTRSGEFLLLMSDHIFELEMVRRILDKAEKTDKAFVLCLDRRPSLKAAEEGLKILIDSDKVVRAGKDLLPVYGIDTGLIWCGPRAASYIEETIKNYGKNCSIKDALNLAVEKNDVDYVDVTGLLWQDIDTLEDLEKAREIYWEILKRDITKSSDGLVSRYINRQISTRISLQLYRAGIFINPDIISLGGFILAILGGLSIIFGHLVIGGLTIQVSSIIDGIDGEIARLFRKSSKRGGIIDLLLDRIADIFIVMAIAISSWPLGVFEGALSLLAAANVVLVNYSTQLLQTGGIKIDALRKIPVTRDVRLLVVALCCIAGYPSISIYYLAFMPLIYIAAGCILLLKMHEEKRGFIYRKKMWSIWPYIPIGIGVRAAVNSVVQNGLRLLFVLLITHLLLPPFSDIVILQKPVELTLGIFIPIIEASLIIYLGSKILISSGVLIEYISLRLVKRLRITVTLIREIIKDFSYLIFATIMWSYSWHFAEIPIIGPYIIKLTTPLISVVIIYMVYRITKRIYNTYREILEDRAR
;
A
#
# COMPACT_ATOMS: atom_id res chain seq x y z
N MET A 1 -1.39 -27.22 -0.13
CA MET A 1 -0.41 -26.48 -0.94
C MET A 1 0.99 -26.61 -0.35
N TYR A 2 2.02 -26.67 -1.20
CA TYR A 2 3.44 -26.64 -0.83
C TYR A 2 4.18 -25.59 -1.69
N ALA A 3 5.44 -25.28 -1.39
CA ALA A 3 6.27 -24.41 -2.22
C ALA A 3 7.33 -25.19 -3.01
N VAL A 4 7.61 -24.77 -4.24
CA VAL A 4 8.72 -25.23 -5.07
C VAL A 4 9.66 -24.04 -5.29
N ILE A 5 10.87 -24.14 -4.74
CA ILE A 5 11.92 -23.11 -4.85
C ILE A 5 12.97 -23.61 -5.83
N ILE A 6 13.25 -22.82 -6.88
CA ILE A 6 14.21 -23.18 -7.93
C ILE A 6 15.56 -22.51 -7.69
N ALA A 7 16.58 -23.32 -7.41
CA ALA A 7 17.97 -22.93 -7.19
C ALA A 7 18.93 -23.68 -8.13
N ALA A 8 18.53 -23.84 -9.40
CA ALA A 8 19.26 -24.62 -10.42
C ALA A 8 19.99 -23.76 -11.47
N GLY A 9 20.12 -22.44 -11.24
CA GLY A 9 20.82 -21.52 -12.16
C GLY A 9 22.35 -21.63 -12.07
N LYS A 10 23.06 -21.44 -13.19
CA LYS A 10 24.54 -21.46 -13.27
C LYS A 10 25.23 -20.19 -12.73
N ALA A 11 24.47 -19.16 -12.37
CA ALA A 11 24.94 -17.92 -11.75
C ALA A 11 26.09 -17.17 -12.48
N THR A 12 26.18 -17.30 -13.81
CA THR A 12 27.32 -16.85 -14.63
C THR A 12 27.64 -15.35 -14.53
N ARG A 13 26.64 -14.50 -14.28
CA ARG A 13 26.76 -13.03 -14.16
C ARG A 13 27.40 -12.54 -12.84
N MET A 14 27.58 -13.41 -11.84
CA MET A 14 28.22 -13.11 -10.56
C MET A 14 29.59 -13.78 -10.39
N SER A 15 30.19 -14.20 -11.50
CA SER A 15 31.56 -14.73 -11.54
C SER A 15 32.56 -13.65 -11.10
N PRO A 16 33.55 -13.95 -10.22
CA PRO A 16 33.94 -15.28 -9.74
C PRO A 16 33.26 -15.72 -8.43
N HIS A 17 32.52 -14.85 -7.75
CA HIS A 17 31.93 -15.14 -6.43
C HIS A 17 30.93 -16.30 -6.45
N SER A 18 30.23 -16.49 -7.57
CA SER A 18 29.31 -17.62 -7.78
C SER A 18 30.00 -18.99 -7.87
N PHE A 19 31.32 -19.07 -8.09
CA PHE A 19 32.06 -20.34 -8.08
C PHE A 19 32.25 -20.91 -6.67
N ILE A 20 32.22 -20.04 -5.65
CA ILE A 20 32.47 -20.41 -4.26
C ILE A 20 31.15 -20.60 -3.50
N THR A 21 30.10 -19.85 -3.84
CA THR A 21 28.83 -19.88 -3.12
C THR A 21 27.66 -19.61 -4.09
N PRO A 22 26.58 -20.43 -4.06
CA PRO A 22 25.39 -20.18 -4.88
C PRO A 22 24.78 -18.80 -4.62
N LYS A 23 24.16 -18.17 -5.63
CA LYS A 23 23.51 -16.85 -5.52
C LYS A 23 22.55 -16.74 -4.34
N SER A 24 21.77 -17.79 -4.12
CA SER A 24 20.78 -17.87 -3.06
C SER A 24 21.38 -17.83 -1.64
N PHE A 25 22.69 -18.07 -1.51
CA PHE A 25 23.44 -17.96 -0.25
C PHE A 25 24.13 -16.61 -0.04
N MET A 26 23.97 -15.67 -0.98
CA MET A 26 24.41 -14.30 -0.78
C MET A 26 23.63 -13.65 0.36
N GLU A 27 24.33 -12.88 1.20
CA GLU A 27 23.76 -12.31 2.41
C GLU A 27 23.13 -10.93 2.18
N LEU A 28 21.85 -10.81 2.58
CA LEU A 28 21.12 -9.55 2.68
C LEU A 28 21.51 -8.77 3.94
N GLU A 29 21.81 -9.49 5.01
CA GLU A 29 22.35 -8.98 6.27
C GLU A 29 23.21 -10.08 6.90
N SER A 30 23.98 -9.75 7.93
CA SER A 30 24.84 -10.73 8.61
C SER A 30 24.07 -11.99 9.04
N ASN A 31 24.48 -13.15 8.53
CA ASN A 31 23.83 -14.46 8.74
C ASN A 31 22.42 -14.61 8.14
N LEU A 32 22.03 -13.76 7.19
CA LEU A 32 20.75 -13.86 6.50
C LEU A 32 20.94 -13.98 4.98
N PRO A 33 21.11 -15.22 4.46
CA PRO A 33 21.13 -15.45 3.02
C PRO A 33 19.74 -15.31 2.39
N VAL A 34 19.68 -15.00 1.09
CA VAL A 34 18.43 -14.85 0.32
C VAL A 34 17.52 -16.07 0.46
N ILE A 35 18.06 -17.29 0.40
CA ILE A 35 17.29 -18.52 0.55
C ILE A 35 16.63 -18.61 1.92
N ARG A 36 17.33 -18.17 2.97
CA ARG A 36 16.79 -18.14 4.32
C ARG A 36 15.63 -17.16 4.36
N PHE A 37 15.80 -15.95 3.82
CA PHE A 37 14.72 -14.96 3.69
C PHE A 37 13.47 -15.53 3.00
N ILE A 38 13.62 -16.27 1.90
CA ILE A 38 12.49 -16.88 1.17
C ILE A 38 11.74 -17.90 2.03
N ILE A 39 12.47 -18.87 2.61
CA ILE A 39 11.89 -19.88 3.53
C ILE A 39 11.14 -19.18 4.66
N GLU A 40 11.78 -18.14 5.19
CA GLU A 40 11.28 -17.33 6.26
C GLU A 40 9.97 -16.59 5.92
N GLN A 41 9.83 -16.05 4.71
CA GLN A 41 8.59 -15.41 4.26
C GLN A 41 7.47 -16.44 4.03
N LEU A 42 7.79 -17.62 3.48
CA LEU A 42 6.83 -18.70 3.24
C LEU A 42 6.25 -19.25 4.57
N GLN A 43 7.09 -19.45 5.59
CA GLN A 43 6.63 -19.86 6.92
C GLN A 43 5.68 -18.82 7.54
N ARG A 44 5.87 -17.52 7.26
CA ARG A 44 5.00 -16.45 7.78
C ARG A 44 3.59 -16.46 7.19
N VAL A 45 3.38 -17.04 6.01
CA VAL A 45 2.05 -17.31 5.44
C VAL A 45 1.54 -18.72 5.74
N GLY A 46 2.27 -19.50 6.57
CA GLY A 46 1.87 -20.86 6.95
C GLY A 46 2.24 -21.95 5.94
N ILE A 47 3.07 -21.64 4.93
CA ILE A 47 3.62 -22.65 4.03
C ILE A 47 4.87 -23.22 4.70
N ASN A 48 4.73 -24.40 5.32
CA ASN A 48 5.84 -25.09 5.97
C ASN A 48 6.38 -26.26 5.11
N ASP A 49 5.59 -26.72 4.15
CA ASP A 49 5.98 -27.79 3.25
C ASP A 49 6.65 -27.21 2.00
N MET A 50 7.95 -27.47 1.83
CA MET A 50 8.77 -26.85 0.81
C MET A 50 9.68 -27.86 0.12
N VAL A 51 9.82 -27.69 -1.19
CA VAL A 51 10.71 -28.46 -2.05
C VAL A 51 11.71 -27.49 -2.67
N LEU A 52 13.00 -27.76 -2.46
CA LEU A 52 14.10 -26.99 -3.01
C LEU A 52 14.78 -27.80 -4.11
N VAL A 53 14.74 -27.28 -5.33
CA VAL A 53 15.31 -27.96 -6.51
C VAL A 53 16.67 -27.36 -6.83
N VAL A 54 17.71 -28.18 -6.77
CA VAL A 54 19.12 -27.77 -6.93
C VAL A 54 19.82 -28.61 -7.99
N ARG A 55 20.91 -28.07 -8.54
CA ARG A 55 21.89 -28.84 -9.29
C ARG A 55 22.71 -29.72 -8.35
N LYS A 56 23.02 -30.95 -8.76
CA LYS A 56 23.79 -31.91 -7.95
C LYS A 56 25.14 -31.35 -7.51
N GLU A 57 25.79 -30.57 -8.37
CA GLU A 57 27.09 -29.93 -8.11
C GLU A 57 27.03 -28.91 -6.97
N SER A 58 25.87 -28.27 -6.76
CA SER A 58 25.66 -27.27 -5.71
C SER A 58 24.96 -27.82 -4.46
N SER A 59 24.52 -29.08 -4.48
CA SER A 59 23.65 -29.63 -3.43
C SER A 59 24.29 -29.65 -2.04
N SER A 60 25.62 -29.78 -1.98
CA SER A 60 26.40 -29.76 -0.74
C SER A 60 26.16 -28.50 0.11
N HIS A 61 26.00 -27.34 -0.53
CA HIS A 61 25.73 -26.07 0.16
C HIS A 61 24.35 -26.07 0.84
N PHE A 62 23.37 -26.75 0.24
CA PHE A 62 21.99 -26.76 0.70
C PHE A 62 21.68 -27.85 1.73
N LYS A 63 22.58 -28.84 1.93
CA LYS A 63 22.36 -29.94 2.90
C LYS A 63 22.00 -29.48 4.31
N LYS A 64 22.50 -28.32 4.74
CA LYS A 64 22.18 -27.71 6.04
C LYS A 64 20.70 -27.32 6.19
N LEU A 65 19.98 -27.16 5.09
CA LEU A 65 18.55 -26.81 5.07
C LEU A 65 17.65 -28.06 5.00
N SER A 66 18.20 -29.27 4.95
CA SER A 66 17.43 -30.51 4.74
C SER A 66 16.42 -30.83 5.84
N ASP A 67 16.61 -30.29 7.05
CA ASP A 67 15.66 -30.40 8.15
C ASP A 67 14.40 -29.53 7.96
N GLU A 68 14.49 -28.48 7.14
CA GLU A 68 13.40 -27.52 6.90
C GLU A 68 12.77 -27.66 5.51
N VAL A 69 13.55 -28.08 4.51
CA VAL A 69 13.10 -28.19 3.12
C VAL A 69 13.52 -29.51 2.49
N ARG A 70 12.65 -30.11 1.68
CA ARG A 70 12.99 -31.31 0.91
C ARG A 70 13.84 -30.92 -0.29
N ILE A 71 15.06 -31.43 -0.36
CA ILE A 71 16.00 -31.14 -1.45
C ILE A 71 15.83 -32.15 -2.58
N ILE A 72 15.75 -31.68 -3.82
CA ILE A 72 15.74 -32.49 -5.04
C ILE A 72 16.95 -32.10 -5.87
N GLU A 73 17.82 -33.08 -6.10
CA GLU A 73 19.02 -32.93 -6.91
C GLU A 73 18.70 -33.27 -8.36
N ILE A 74 19.01 -32.34 -9.27
CA ILE A 74 19.00 -32.61 -10.70
C ILE A 74 20.38 -33.09 -11.11
N ASP A 75 20.45 -34.37 -11.46
CA ASP A 75 21.62 -35.00 -12.06
C ASP A 75 21.43 -35.04 -13.59
N CYS A 76 21.82 -33.97 -14.28
CA CYS A 76 21.66 -33.85 -15.72
C CYS A 76 22.83 -33.07 -16.32
N GLU A 77 23.64 -33.78 -17.10
CA GLU A 77 24.80 -33.20 -17.81
C GLU A 77 24.39 -32.30 -18.98
N GLU A 78 23.22 -32.55 -19.58
CA GLU A 78 22.66 -31.72 -20.65
C GLU A 78 22.21 -30.35 -20.13
N GLU A 79 22.28 -29.32 -20.99
CA GLU A 79 21.72 -28.03 -20.67
C GLU A 79 20.19 -28.08 -20.62
N PHE A 80 19.61 -27.53 -19.55
CA PHE A 80 18.17 -27.52 -19.32
C PHE A 80 17.71 -26.13 -18.88
N GLY A 81 16.47 -25.81 -19.26
CA GLY A 81 15.81 -24.56 -18.94
C GLY A 81 15.12 -24.61 -17.57
N ASN A 82 14.62 -23.47 -17.10
CA ASN A 82 14.04 -23.38 -15.76
C ASN A 82 12.78 -24.25 -15.60
N LEU A 83 12.03 -24.53 -16.68
CA LEU A 83 10.83 -25.35 -16.62
C LEU A 83 11.14 -26.80 -16.25
N TYR A 84 12.28 -27.34 -16.68
CA TYR A 84 12.70 -28.68 -16.28
C TYR A 84 12.92 -28.79 -14.77
N SER A 85 13.49 -27.74 -14.15
CA SER A 85 13.61 -27.68 -12.69
C SER A 85 12.26 -27.61 -12.00
N VAL A 86 11.30 -26.87 -12.57
CA VAL A 86 9.92 -26.83 -12.06
C VAL A 86 9.28 -28.22 -12.12
N LEU A 87 9.44 -28.96 -13.22
CA LEU A 87 8.92 -30.32 -13.36
C LEU A 87 9.44 -31.26 -12.27
N MET A 88 10.75 -31.23 -12.01
CA MET A 88 11.36 -32.07 -10.99
C MET A 88 10.80 -31.77 -9.60
N GLY A 89 10.57 -30.48 -9.29
CA GLY A 89 9.91 -30.06 -8.05
C GLY A 89 8.45 -30.46 -7.98
N SER A 90 7.70 -30.30 -9.09
CA SER A 90 6.26 -30.56 -9.13
C SER A 90 5.92 -32.06 -9.06
N ARG A 91 6.82 -32.96 -9.46
CA ARG A 91 6.61 -34.42 -9.39
C ARG A 91 6.64 -34.99 -7.98
N THR A 92 7.15 -34.23 -7.02
CA THR A 92 7.27 -34.65 -5.62
C THR A 92 5.93 -34.98 -4.98
N ARG A 93 4.89 -34.21 -5.35
CA ARG A 93 3.54 -34.34 -4.82
C ARG A 93 2.54 -33.86 -5.85
N SER A 94 1.38 -34.51 -5.89
CA SER A 94 0.24 -34.00 -6.64
C SER A 94 -0.44 -32.86 -5.86
N GLY A 95 -1.00 -31.90 -6.61
CA GLY A 95 -1.76 -30.78 -6.06
C GLY A 95 -1.21 -29.42 -6.48
N GLU A 96 -1.72 -28.39 -5.81
CA GLU A 96 -1.30 -27.00 -6.02
C GLU A 96 0.00 -26.67 -5.30
N PHE A 97 0.83 -25.85 -5.93
CA PHE A 97 2.09 -25.39 -5.37
C PHE A 97 2.39 -23.93 -5.73
N LEU A 98 3.14 -23.27 -4.86
CA LEU A 98 3.68 -21.94 -5.12
C LEU A 98 5.08 -22.09 -5.69
N LEU A 99 5.33 -21.56 -6.89
CA LEU A 99 6.62 -21.55 -7.56
C LEU A 99 7.37 -20.25 -7.27
N LEU A 100 8.61 -20.37 -6.81
CA LEU A 100 9.50 -19.25 -6.50
C LEU A 100 10.89 -19.48 -7.07
N MET A 101 11.55 -18.38 -7.43
CA MET A 101 12.98 -18.36 -7.76
C MET A 101 13.81 -18.12 -6.49
N SER A 102 14.97 -18.77 -6.37
CA SER A 102 15.82 -18.70 -5.16
C SER A 102 16.62 -17.39 -4.98
N ASP A 103 16.56 -16.51 -5.96
CA ASP A 103 17.32 -15.27 -6.10
C ASP A 103 16.43 -14.02 -6.05
N HIS A 104 15.16 -14.17 -5.67
CA HIS A 104 14.22 -13.06 -5.57
C HIS A 104 13.93 -12.70 -4.12
N ILE A 105 13.96 -11.40 -3.82
CA ILE A 105 13.40 -10.84 -2.59
C ILE A 105 12.04 -10.21 -2.90
N PHE A 106 11.11 -10.26 -1.95
CA PHE A 106 9.73 -9.80 -2.15
C PHE A 106 9.03 -9.48 -0.81
N GLU A 107 8.05 -8.58 -0.88
CA GLU A 107 7.16 -8.24 0.24
C GLU A 107 6.18 -9.40 0.56
N LEU A 108 5.90 -9.65 1.84
CA LEU A 108 5.01 -10.75 2.27
C LEU A 108 3.60 -10.62 1.68
N GLU A 109 3.16 -9.39 1.45
CA GLU A 109 1.86 -9.08 0.86
C GLU A 109 1.71 -9.61 -0.57
N MET A 110 2.80 -9.79 -1.33
CA MET A 110 2.75 -10.41 -2.66
C MET A 110 2.27 -11.86 -2.57
N VAL A 111 2.83 -12.60 -1.60
CA VAL A 111 2.43 -13.98 -1.32
C VAL A 111 0.97 -14.03 -0.86
N ARG A 112 0.54 -13.11 -0.01
CA ARG A 112 -0.88 -13.08 0.42
C ARG A 112 -1.84 -12.81 -0.73
N ARG A 113 -1.51 -11.86 -1.61
CA ARG A 113 -2.36 -11.51 -2.76
C ARG A 113 -2.51 -12.64 -3.76
N ILE A 114 -1.42 -13.34 -4.08
CA ILE A 114 -1.48 -14.47 -5.01
C ILE A 114 -2.27 -15.63 -4.43
N LEU A 115 -2.16 -15.90 -3.13
CA LEU A 115 -2.95 -16.94 -2.45
C LEU A 115 -4.44 -16.60 -2.36
N ASP A 116 -4.79 -15.36 -2.00
CA ASP A 116 -6.20 -14.89 -1.98
C ASP A 116 -6.86 -14.95 -3.38
N LYS A 117 -6.07 -14.74 -4.44
CA LYS A 117 -6.51 -14.90 -5.82
C LYS A 117 -6.62 -16.38 -6.22
N ALA A 118 -5.67 -17.21 -5.80
CA ALA A 118 -5.65 -18.65 -6.04
C ALA A 118 -6.91 -19.35 -5.49
N GLU A 119 -7.37 -18.97 -4.29
CA GLU A 119 -8.58 -19.54 -3.68
C GLU A 119 -9.87 -19.26 -4.49
N LYS A 120 -9.86 -18.26 -5.37
CA LYS A 120 -11.04 -17.76 -6.09
C LYS A 120 -11.04 -18.10 -7.58
N THR A 121 -9.96 -18.67 -8.09
CA THR A 121 -9.78 -18.92 -9.52
C THR A 121 -9.76 -20.41 -9.80
N ASP A 122 -10.23 -20.79 -10.99
CA ASP A 122 -10.16 -22.17 -11.49
C ASP A 122 -8.91 -22.40 -12.37
N LYS A 123 -8.09 -21.37 -12.59
CA LYS A 123 -6.99 -21.37 -13.57
C LYS A 123 -5.83 -22.27 -13.17
N ALA A 124 -5.03 -22.68 -14.15
CA ALA A 124 -3.81 -23.46 -13.92
C ALA A 124 -2.67 -22.63 -13.36
N PHE A 125 -2.55 -21.37 -13.78
CA PHE A 125 -1.50 -20.46 -13.32
C PHE A 125 -2.08 -19.14 -12.85
N VAL A 126 -1.52 -18.56 -11.80
CA VAL A 126 -1.74 -17.16 -11.41
C VAL A 126 -0.38 -16.48 -11.36
N LEU A 127 -0.22 -15.37 -12.09
CA LEU A 127 1.01 -14.59 -12.15
C LEU A 127 0.94 -13.36 -11.22
N CYS A 128 2.06 -13.00 -10.60
CA CYS A 128 2.21 -11.69 -9.96
C CYS A 128 2.64 -10.65 -10.99
N LEU A 129 1.76 -9.70 -11.32
CA LEU A 129 2.02 -8.68 -12.33
C LEU A 129 2.42 -7.34 -11.69
N ASP A 130 3.64 -6.88 -11.97
CA ASP A 130 4.05 -5.51 -11.69
C ASP A 130 3.87 -4.64 -12.93
N ARG A 131 3.03 -3.60 -12.81
CA ARG A 131 2.74 -2.65 -13.88
C ARG A 131 3.65 -1.42 -13.86
N ARG A 132 4.52 -1.27 -12.85
CA ARG A 132 5.50 -0.17 -12.73
C ARG A 132 6.90 -0.67 -12.33
N PRO A 133 7.45 -1.66 -13.07
CA PRO A 133 8.82 -2.12 -12.83
C PRO A 133 9.86 -1.04 -13.17
N SER A 134 11.10 -1.21 -12.70
CA SER A 134 12.25 -0.42 -13.17
C SER A 134 12.52 -0.69 -14.65
N LEU A 135 13.31 0.15 -15.33
CA LEU A 135 13.61 -0.08 -16.73
C LEU A 135 14.39 -1.40 -16.95
N LYS A 136 15.38 -1.70 -16.10
CA LYS A 136 16.16 -2.95 -16.19
C LYS A 136 15.24 -4.17 -16.08
N ALA A 137 14.37 -4.19 -15.07
CA ALA A 137 13.40 -5.26 -14.88
C ALA A 137 12.40 -5.33 -16.06
N ALA A 138 11.96 -4.18 -16.59
CA ALA A 138 11.10 -4.13 -17.78
C ALA A 138 11.79 -4.66 -19.04
N GLU A 139 13.12 -4.55 -19.17
CA GLU A 139 13.89 -5.05 -20.30
C GLU A 139 14.21 -6.55 -20.20
N GLU A 140 14.57 -7.05 -19.02
CA GLU A 140 14.96 -8.47 -18.83
C GLU A 140 13.78 -9.39 -18.46
N GLY A 141 12.79 -8.85 -17.74
CA GLY A 141 11.67 -9.60 -17.16
C GLY A 141 10.72 -10.20 -18.18
N LEU A 142 9.91 -11.16 -17.73
CA LEU A 142 8.88 -11.81 -18.55
C LEU A 142 7.67 -10.87 -18.68
N LYS A 143 7.48 -10.26 -19.85
CA LYS A 143 6.34 -9.36 -20.07
C LYS A 143 5.08 -10.15 -20.39
N ILE A 144 3.95 -9.63 -19.92
CA ILE A 144 2.63 -10.25 -20.10
C ILE A 144 1.76 -9.35 -20.98
N LEU A 145 1.21 -9.92 -22.05
CA LEU A 145 0.21 -9.27 -22.90
C LEU A 145 -1.19 -9.60 -22.38
N ILE A 146 -2.00 -8.57 -22.13
CA ILE A 146 -3.35 -8.72 -21.60
C ILE A 146 -4.34 -8.10 -22.59
N ASP A 147 -5.37 -8.85 -22.96
CA ASP A 147 -6.51 -8.35 -23.72
C ASP A 147 -7.79 -8.64 -22.95
N SER A 148 -8.62 -7.62 -22.74
CA SER A 148 -9.95 -7.77 -22.12
C SER A 148 -9.91 -8.56 -20.80
N ASP A 149 -8.91 -8.25 -19.96
CA ASP A 149 -8.64 -8.90 -18.65
C ASP A 149 -8.15 -10.37 -18.71
N LYS A 150 -7.77 -10.85 -19.89
CA LYS A 150 -7.21 -12.18 -20.09
C LYS A 150 -5.75 -12.10 -20.51
N VAL A 151 -4.94 -13.03 -20.01
CA VAL A 151 -3.55 -13.17 -20.46
C VAL A 151 -3.57 -13.82 -21.86
N VAL A 152 -2.98 -13.12 -22.84
CA VAL A 152 -2.97 -13.55 -24.26
C VAL A 152 -1.59 -14.02 -24.72
N ARG A 153 -0.52 -13.58 -24.06
CA ARG A 153 0.84 -14.03 -24.38
C ARG A 153 1.81 -13.68 -23.26
N ALA A 154 2.81 -14.53 -23.05
CA ALA A 154 3.98 -14.24 -22.23
C ALA A 154 5.24 -14.23 -23.11
N GLY A 155 6.14 -13.25 -22.91
CA GLY A 155 7.36 -13.16 -23.70
C GLY A 155 8.35 -12.11 -23.21
N LYS A 156 9.66 -12.41 -23.33
CA LYS A 156 10.74 -11.45 -23.06
C LYS A 156 10.91 -10.44 -24.21
N ASP A 157 10.48 -10.82 -25.40
CA ASP A 157 10.52 -10.05 -26.65
C ASP A 157 9.37 -9.03 -26.78
N LEU A 158 8.38 -9.09 -25.89
CA LEU A 158 7.21 -8.21 -25.93
C LEU A 158 7.53 -6.82 -25.39
N LEU A 159 6.75 -5.83 -25.83
CA LEU A 159 6.75 -4.51 -25.18
C LEU A 159 6.11 -4.64 -23.79
N PRO A 160 6.64 -3.97 -22.74
CA PRO A 160 6.10 -4.03 -21.39
C PRO A 160 4.84 -3.15 -21.25
N VAL A 161 3.83 -3.37 -22.11
CA VAL A 161 2.61 -2.54 -22.20
C VAL A 161 1.80 -2.66 -20.91
N TYR A 162 1.59 -3.89 -20.43
CA TYR A 162 0.70 -4.18 -19.30
C TYR A 162 1.41 -4.47 -17.98
N GLY A 163 2.68 -4.88 -18.03
CA GLY A 163 3.50 -5.21 -16.87
C GLY A 163 4.42 -6.41 -17.12
N ILE A 164 5.15 -6.81 -16.09
CA ILE A 164 6.02 -7.99 -16.07
C ILE A 164 5.65 -8.92 -14.92
N ASP A 165 5.92 -10.21 -15.11
CA ASP A 165 5.87 -11.20 -14.04
C ASP A 165 7.03 -10.98 -13.05
N THR A 166 6.75 -11.15 -11.76
CA THR A 166 7.73 -10.94 -10.67
C THR A 166 8.46 -12.21 -10.23
N GLY A 167 8.34 -13.33 -10.95
CA GLY A 167 8.97 -14.61 -10.58
C GLY A 167 8.26 -15.37 -9.45
N LEU A 168 7.08 -14.92 -9.02
CA LEU A 168 6.21 -15.58 -8.04
C LEU A 168 4.94 -16.05 -8.74
N ILE A 169 4.76 -17.36 -8.86
CA ILE A 169 3.68 -17.96 -9.64
C ILE A 169 2.97 -19.00 -8.79
N TRP A 170 1.64 -18.93 -8.72
CA TRP A 170 0.85 -20.02 -8.16
C TRP A 170 0.48 -20.99 -9.28
N CYS A 171 0.70 -22.28 -9.02
CA CYS A 171 0.46 -23.38 -9.93
C CYS A 171 -0.65 -24.25 -9.36
N GLY A 172 -1.83 -24.21 -9.97
CA GLY A 172 -2.97 -25.04 -9.60
C GLY A 172 -2.81 -26.50 -10.04
N PRO A 173 -3.80 -27.36 -9.76
CA PRO A 173 -3.72 -28.80 -10.05
C PRO A 173 -3.47 -29.14 -11.52
N ARG A 174 -3.90 -28.27 -12.45
CA ARG A 174 -3.70 -28.44 -13.90
C ARG A 174 -2.31 -28.02 -14.38
N ALA A 175 -1.57 -27.23 -13.61
CA ALA A 175 -0.27 -26.69 -14.01
C ALA A 175 0.73 -27.80 -14.40
N ALA A 176 0.77 -28.89 -13.64
CA ALA A 176 1.65 -30.03 -13.89
C ALA A 176 1.47 -30.61 -15.30
N SER A 177 0.22 -30.69 -15.80
CA SER A 177 -0.05 -31.19 -17.15
C SER A 177 0.52 -30.30 -18.24
N TYR A 178 0.40 -28.98 -18.12
CA TYR A 178 1.00 -28.04 -19.07
C TYR A 178 2.54 -28.09 -19.02
N ILE A 179 3.12 -28.22 -17.82
CA ILE A 179 4.57 -28.33 -17.64
C ILE A 179 5.10 -29.58 -18.34
N GLU A 180 4.45 -30.74 -18.13
CA GLU A 180 4.84 -32.01 -18.77
C GLU A 180 4.64 -31.99 -20.28
N GLU A 181 3.50 -31.48 -20.75
CA GLU A 181 3.20 -31.34 -22.18
C GLU A 181 4.23 -30.44 -22.88
N THR A 182 4.63 -29.33 -22.24
CA THR A 182 5.63 -28.41 -22.78
C THR A 182 7.00 -29.07 -22.90
N ILE A 183 7.46 -29.78 -21.86
CA ILE A 183 8.75 -30.49 -21.90
C ILE A 183 8.73 -31.61 -22.95
N LYS A 184 7.59 -32.29 -23.12
CA LYS A 184 7.43 -33.31 -24.16
C LYS A 184 7.52 -32.70 -25.57
N ASN A 185 6.94 -31.52 -25.77
CA ASN A 185 6.88 -30.87 -27.09
C ASN A 185 8.18 -30.14 -27.47
N TYR A 186 8.85 -29.51 -26.49
CA TYR A 186 9.99 -28.61 -26.73
C TYR A 186 11.32 -29.09 -26.12
N GLY A 187 11.34 -30.25 -25.44
CA GLY A 187 12.52 -30.80 -24.79
C GLY A 187 12.86 -30.13 -23.45
N LYS A 188 14.01 -30.47 -22.87
CA LYS A 188 14.40 -30.01 -21.51
C LYS A 188 14.86 -28.55 -21.44
N ASN A 189 15.16 -27.91 -22.58
CA ASN A 189 15.65 -26.52 -22.62
C ASN A 189 14.53 -25.46 -22.61
N CYS A 190 13.27 -25.88 -22.45
CA CYS A 190 12.13 -24.97 -22.39
C CYS A 190 12.09 -24.16 -21.09
N SER A 191 11.36 -23.05 -21.16
CA SER A 191 11.21 -22.09 -20.08
C SER A 191 9.78 -22.01 -19.57
N ILE A 192 9.58 -21.44 -18.38
CA ILE A 192 8.24 -21.23 -17.82
C ILE A 192 7.31 -20.45 -18.75
N LYS A 193 7.86 -19.54 -19.58
CA LYS A 193 7.14 -18.82 -20.64
C LYS A 193 6.40 -19.79 -21.57
N ASP A 194 7.01 -20.92 -21.91
CA ASP A 194 6.49 -21.85 -22.90
C ASP A 194 5.27 -22.61 -22.36
N ALA A 195 5.32 -23.02 -21.08
CA ALA A 195 4.16 -23.60 -20.40
C ALA A 195 3.02 -22.59 -20.20
N LEU A 196 3.35 -21.34 -19.89
CA LEU A 196 2.35 -20.27 -19.81
C LEU A 196 1.66 -20.03 -21.15
N ASN A 197 2.41 -19.99 -22.25
CA ASN A 197 1.84 -19.80 -23.58
C ASN A 197 0.92 -20.97 -23.99
N LEU A 198 1.28 -22.21 -23.65
CA LEU A 198 0.41 -23.37 -23.85
C LEU A 198 -0.90 -23.27 -23.03
N ALA A 199 -0.82 -22.79 -21.79
CA ALA A 199 -1.99 -22.59 -20.92
C ALA A 199 -2.87 -21.40 -21.36
N VAL A 200 -2.26 -20.37 -21.93
CA VAL A 200 -2.94 -19.19 -22.48
C VAL A 200 -3.86 -19.56 -23.64
N GLU A 201 -3.48 -20.50 -24.50
CA GLU A 201 -4.34 -20.99 -25.60
C GLU A 201 -5.67 -21.54 -25.09
N LYS A 202 -5.68 -22.10 -23.88
CA LYS A 202 -6.86 -22.64 -23.20
C LYS A 202 -7.48 -21.65 -22.20
N ASN A 203 -7.03 -20.39 -22.20
CA ASN A 203 -7.44 -19.35 -21.25
C ASN A 203 -7.31 -19.81 -19.78
N ASP A 204 -6.18 -20.45 -19.46
CA ASP A 204 -5.91 -21.12 -18.18
C ASP A 204 -4.83 -20.41 -17.34
N VAL A 205 -4.63 -19.11 -17.61
CA VAL A 205 -3.70 -18.23 -16.88
C VAL A 205 -4.45 -17.00 -16.37
N ASP A 206 -4.37 -16.77 -15.06
CA ASP A 206 -4.83 -15.57 -14.37
C ASP A 206 -3.64 -14.71 -13.91
N TYR A 207 -3.94 -13.55 -13.35
CA TYR A 207 -2.92 -12.70 -12.75
C TYR A 207 -3.47 -11.93 -11.53
N VAL A 208 -2.55 -11.46 -10.68
CA VAL A 208 -2.83 -10.55 -9.57
C VAL A 208 -1.92 -9.33 -9.68
N ASP A 209 -2.50 -8.15 -9.47
CA ASP A 209 -1.73 -6.89 -9.51
C ASP A 209 -0.97 -6.69 -8.19
N VAL A 210 0.35 -6.66 -8.27
CA VAL A 210 1.28 -6.42 -7.15
C VAL A 210 2.00 -5.08 -7.27
N THR A 211 1.55 -4.20 -8.17
CA THR A 211 2.16 -2.89 -8.42
C THR A 211 2.30 -2.09 -7.12
N GLY A 212 3.51 -1.61 -6.86
CA GLY A 212 3.85 -0.79 -5.69
C GLY A 212 4.32 -1.58 -4.46
N LEU A 213 4.22 -2.91 -4.50
CA LEU A 213 4.91 -3.79 -3.55
C LEU A 213 6.39 -3.89 -3.92
N LEU A 214 7.24 -4.16 -2.93
CA LEU A 214 8.68 -4.27 -3.14
C LEU A 214 9.07 -5.69 -3.54
N TRP A 215 9.83 -5.82 -4.62
CA TRP A 215 10.48 -7.05 -5.05
C TRP A 215 11.69 -6.73 -5.92
N GLN A 216 12.65 -7.66 -5.98
CA GLN A 216 13.82 -7.55 -6.84
C GLN A 216 14.46 -8.94 -7.07
N ASP A 217 14.92 -9.19 -8.29
CA ASP A 217 15.80 -10.28 -8.67
C ASP A 217 17.28 -9.92 -8.47
N ILE A 218 18.05 -10.84 -7.89
CA ILE A 218 19.45 -10.62 -7.52
C ILE A 218 20.36 -11.30 -8.54
N ASP A 219 20.78 -10.52 -9.53
CA ASP A 219 21.50 -11.03 -10.68
C ASP A 219 22.98 -10.59 -10.75
N THR A 220 23.29 -9.42 -10.20
CA THR A 220 24.64 -8.82 -10.10
C THR A 220 24.99 -8.43 -8.65
N LEU A 221 26.24 -8.03 -8.39
CA LEU A 221 26.64 -7.49 -7.09
C LEU A 221 25.92 -6.17 -6.75
N GLU A 222 25.64 -5.35 -7.76
CA GLU A 222 24.86 -4.13 -7.58
C GLU A 222 23.41 -4.44 -7.21
N ASP A 223 22.82 -5.48 -7.81
CA ASP A 223 21.49 -5.95 -7.43
C ASP A 223 21.47 -6.46 -5.99
N LEU A 224 22.56 -7.10 -5.54
CA LEU A 224 22.71 -7.50 -4.14
C LEU A 224 22.78 -6.29 -3.21
N GLU A 225 23.57 -5.25 -3.52
CA GLU A 225 23.61 -4.01 -2.72
C GLU A 225 22.23 -3.36 -2.62
N LYS A 226 21.52 -3.25 -3.74
CA LYS A 226 20.13 -2.74 -3.78
C LYS A 226 19.19 -3.64 -2.98
N ALA A 227 19.33 -4.95 -3.07
CA ALA A 227 18.52 -5.89 -2.30
C ALA A 227 18.72 -5.73 -0.79
N ARG A 228 19.93 -5.38 -0.33
CA ARG A 228 20.19 -5.04 1.08
C ARG A 228 19.44 -3.78 1.52
N GLU A 229 19.38 -2.75 0.68
CA GLU A 229 18.58 -1.55 0.95
C GLU A 229 17.07 -1.87 0.98
N ILE A 230 16.58 -2.60 -0.03
CA ILE A 230 15.16 -2.94 -0.18
C ILE A 230 14.69 -3.87 0.95
N TYR A 231 15.54 -4.79 1.42
CA TYR A 231 15.23 -5.70 2.52
C TYR A 231 14.71 -4.96 3.76
N TRP A 232 15.37 -3.87 4.16
CA TRP A 232 14.96 -3.07 5.32
C TRP A 232 13.60 -2.39 5.12
N GLU A 233 13.30 -1.93 3.90
CA GLU A 233 11.99 -1.38 3.57
C GLU A 233 10.91 -2.46 3.45
N ILE A 234 11.25 -3.67 2.99
CA ILE A 234 10.35 -4.84 3.04
C ILE A 234 9.97 -5.14 4.50
N LEU A 235 10.96 -5.28 5.39
CA LEU A 235 10.70 -5.55 6.80
C LEU A 235 9.77 -4.50 7.42
N LYS A 236 10.04 -3.22 7.17
CA LYS A 236 9.23 -2.10 7.66
C LYS A 236 7.77 -2.18 7.22
N ARG A 237 7.52 -2.54 5.96
CA ARG A 237 6.16 -2.73 5.42
C ARG A 237 5.49 -3.98 5.96
N ASP A 238 6.26 -5.06 6.09
CA ASP A 238 5.78 -6.34 6.60
C ASP A 238 5.36 -6.31 8.07
N ILE A 239 5.95 -5.42 8.88
CA ILE A 239 5.62 -5.30 10.31
C ILE A 239 4.52 -4.28 10.60
N THR A 240 4.24 -3.38 9.66
CA THR A 240 3.15 -2.40 9.79
C THR A 240 1.82 -3.08 9.45
N LYS A 241 0.77 -2.79 10.24
CA LYS A 241 -0.53 -3.42 10.03
C LYS A 241 -1.35 -2.57 9.05
N SER A 242 -1.97 -3.21 8.06
CA SER A 242 -2.95 -2.54 7.18
C SER A 242 -4.11 -1.90 7.96
N SER A 243 -4.41 -2.47 9.13
CA SER A 243 -5.42 -1.99 10.06
C SER A 243 -4.97 -0.84 10.97
N ASP A 244 -3.71 -0.39 10.93
CA ASP A 244 -3.25 0.74 11.75
C ASP A 244 -4.11 1.99 11.51
N GLY A 245 -4.47 2.67 12.60
CA GLY A 245 -5.23 3.92 12.60
C GLY A 245 -4.44 5.08 11.98
N LEU A 246 -5.10 6.23 11.79
CA LEU A 246 -4.51 7.38 11.11
C LEU A 246 -3.27 7.89 11.84
N VAL A 247 -3.34 8.04 13.17
CA VAL A 247 -2.23 8.56 13.97
C VAL A 247 -1.08 7.56 14.01
N SER A 248 -1.39 6.27 14.16
CA SER A 248 -0.37 5.22 14.13
C SER A 248 0.37 5.24 12.79
N ARG A 249 -0.36 5.27 11.68
CA ARG A 249 0.19 5.25 10.32
C ARG A 249 1.10 6.45 10.00
N TYR A 250 0.68 7.65 10.40
CA TYR A 250 1.37 8.88 10.02
C TYR A 250 2.31 9.44 11.09
N ILE A 251 2.17 9.04 12.35
CA ILE A 251 2.98 9.56 13.47
C ILE A 251 3.68 8.40 14.19
N ASN A 252 2.94 7.51 14.86
CA ASN A 252 3.57 6.55 15.79
C ASN A 252 4.54 5.60 15.08
N ARG A 253 4.14 5.02 13.94
CA ARG A 253 4.97 4.09 13.15
C ARG A 253 6.22 4.73 12.57
N GLN A 254 6.24 6.04 12.38
CA GLN A 254 7.46 6.72 11.94
C GLN A 254 8.56 6.68 13.01
N ILE A 255 8.16 6.57 14.28
CA ILE A 255 9.06 6.52 15.44
C ILE A 255 9.25 5.07 15.90
N SER A 256 8.16 4.35 16.21
CA SER A 256 8.19 3.00 16.76
C SER A 256 8.94 2.03 15.85
N THR A 257 8.64 2.05 14.55
CA THR A 257 9.26 1.13 13.59
C THR A 257 10.76 1.40 13.44
N ARG A 258 11.22 2.66 13.55
CA ARG A 258 12.66 2.97 13.54
C ARG A 258 13.36 2.36 14.75
N ILE A 259 12.76 2.48 15.94
CA ILE A 259 13.29 1.90 17.17
C ILE A 259 13.32 0.37 17.06
N SER A 260 12.23 -0.25 16.62
CA SER A 260 12.13 -1.71 16.46
C SER A 260 13.14 -2.26 15.47
N LEU A 261 13.34 -1.59 14.33
CA LEU A 261 14.34 -1.99 13.33
C LEU A 261 15.77 -1.81 13.83
N GLN A 262 16.07 -0.77 14.61
CA GLN A 262 17.39 -0.59 15.22
C GLN A 262 17.69 -1.68 16.25
N LEU A 263 16.72 -2.02 17.10
CA LEU A 263 16.85 -3.13 18.05
C LEU A 263 17.08 -4.47 17.34
N TYR A 264 16.31 -4.72 16.27
CA TYR A 264 16.48 -5.92 15.45
C TYR A 264 17.85 -5.96 14.77
N ARG A 265 18.30 -4.85 14.19
CA ARG A 265 19.63 -4.73 13.58
C ARG A 265 20.77 -4.94 14.58
N ALA A 266 20.60 -4.49 15.81
CA ALA A 266 21.56 -4.72 16.89
C ALA A 266 21.51 -6.15 17.48
N GLY A 267 20.57 -6.99 17.04
CA GLY A 267 20.36 -8.33 17.59
C GLY A 267 19.80 -8.32 19.03
N ILE A 268 19.28 -7.18 19.51
CA ILE A 268 18.79 -7.02 20.87
C ILE A 268 17.33 -7.46 20.93
N PHE A 269 17.11 -8.67 21.45
CA PHE A 269 15.76 -9.17 21.71
C PHE A 269 15.28 -8.72 23.09
N ILE A 270 14.27 -7.86 23.11
CA ILE A 270 13.51 -7.52 24.32
C ILE A 270 12.19 -8.29 24.28
N ASN A 271 11.80 -8.91 25.40
CA ASN A 271 10.55 -9.63 25.47
C ASN A 271 9.36 -8.68 25.22
N PRO A 272 8.49 -8.94 24.21
CA PRO A 272 7.32 -8.11 23.94
C PRO A 272 6.45 -7.85 25.16
N ASP A 273 6.25 -8.86 26.01
CA ASP A 273 5.42 -8.73 27.23
C ASP A 273 5.96 -7.63 28.18
N ILE A 274 7.29 -7.42 28.22
CA ILE A 274 7.93 -6.35 29.01
C ILE A 274 7.67 -4.98 28.38
N ILE A 275 7.67 -4.90 27.04
CA ILE A 275 7.40 -3.66 26.31
C ILE A 275 5.93 -3.25 26.51
N SER A 276 4.98 -4.18 26.42
CA SER A 276 3.56 -3.92 26.71
C SER A 276 3.38 -3.44 28.15
N LEU A 277 4.05 -4.07 29.13
CA LEU A 277 4.03 -3.62 30.52
C LEU A 277 4.61 -2.22 30.70
N GLY A 278 5.71 -1.89 30.00
CA GLY A 278 6.30 -0.55 30.01
C GLY A 278 5.34 0.50 29.43
N GLY A 279 4.67 0.20 28.31
CA GLY A 279 3.64 1.05 27.72
C GLY A 279 2.46 1.29 28.69
N PHE A 280 2.00 0.22 29.35
CA PHE A 280 0.98 0.30 30.40
C PHE A 280 1.40 1.22 31.55
N ILE A 281 2.59 1.01 32.12
CA ILE A 281 3.11 1.84 33.23
C ILE A 281 3.19 3.32 32.83
N LEU A 282 3.67 3.61 31.62
CA LEU A 282 3.72 4.99 31.12
C LEU A 282 2.33 5.62 30.99
N ALA A 283 1.33 4.86 30.53
CA ALA A 283 -0.05 5.35 30.48
C ALA A 283 -0.58 5.70 31.88
N ILE A 284 -0.30 4.86 32.89
CA ILE A 284 -0.66 5.12 34.29
C ILE A 284 0.06 6.36 34.82
N LEU A 285 1.37 6.49 34.61
CA LEU A 285 2.15 7.66 35.02
C LEU A 285 1.66 8.95 34.34
N GLY A 286 1.26 8.87 33.07
CA GLY A 286 0.65 9.98 32.35
C GLY A 286 -0.68 10.42 32.98
N GLY A 287 -1.55 9.46 33.30
CA GLY A 287 -2.81 9.72 34.01
C GLY A 287 -2.59 10.30 35.41
N LEU A 288 -1.66 9.75 36.20
CA LEU A 288 -1.30 10.30 37.51
C LEU A 288 -0.78 11.74 37.41
N SER A 289 0.05 12.04 36.41
CA SER A 289 0.54 13.39 36.17
C SER A 289 -0.59 14.38 35.88
N ILE A 290 -1.64 13.96 35.15
CA ILE A 290 -2.85 14.75 34.92
C ILE A 290 -3.59 15.02 36.24
N ILE A 291 -3.71 14.01 37.11
CA ILE A 291 -4.35 14.14 38.43
C ILE A 291 -3.63 15.19 39.29
N PHE A 292 -2.29 15.19 39.28
CA PHE A 292 -1.48 16.17 40.02
C PHE A 292 -1.39 17.56 39.36
N GLY A 293 -2.13 17.80 38.28
CA GLY A 293 -2.18 19.10 37.60
C GLY A 293 -1.05 19.34 36.59
N HIS A 294 -0.14 18.39 36.38
CA HIS A 294 0.92 18.47 35.38
C HIS A 294 0.42 18.04 33.99
N LEU A 295 -0.53 18.79 33.44
CA LEU A 295 -1.27 18.42 32.22
C LEU A 295 -0.38 18.21 30.99
N VAL A 296 0.61 19.09 30.77
CA VAL A 296 1.52 18.98 29.61
C VAL A 296 2.37 17.70 29.69
N ILE A 297 2.96 17.42 30.85
CA ILE A 297 3.77 16.23 31.07
C ILE A 297 2.91 14.97 30.94
N GLY A 298 1.71 14.98 31.53
CA GLY A 298 0.78 13.86 31.44
C GLY A 298 0.35 13.55 30.00
N GLY A 299 -0.04 14.59 29.24
CA GLY A 299 -0.40 14.45 27.83
C GLY A 299 0.74 13.92 26.96
N LEU A 300 1.95 14.47 27.12
CA LEU A 300 3.14 13.96 26.41
C LEU A 300 3.44 12.50 26.76
N THR A 301 3.35 12.14 28.05
CA THR A 301 3.61 10.77 28.51
C THR A 301 2.60 9.78 27.94
N ILE A 302 1.32 10.15 27.85
CA ILE A 302 0.27 9.33 27.19
C ILE A 302 0.54 9.18 25.68
N GLN A 303 1.01 10.23 25.01
CA GLN A 303 1.38 10.10 23.60
C GLN A 303 2.60 9.16 23.43
N VAL A 304 3.58 9.24 24.33
CA VAL A 304 4.74 8.35 24.32
C VAL A 304 4.34 6.90 24.58
N SER A 305 3.41 6.64 25.51
CA SER A 305 2.90 5.27 25.72
C SER A 305 2.25 4.71 24.46
N SER A 306 1.47 5.52 23.73
CA SER A 306 0.87 5.13 22.45
C SER A 306 1.89 4.81 21.35
N ILE A 307 3.09 5.40 21.39
CA ILE A 307 4.18 5.08 20.46
C ILE A 307 4.86 3.76 20.86
N ILE A 308 5.12 3.57 22.15
CA ILE A 308 5.78 2.36 22.68
C ILE A 308 4.92 1.12 22.52
N ASP A 309 3.61 1.26 22.63
CA ASP A 309 2.60 0.24 22.31
C ASP A 309 2.74 -0.33 20.89
N GLY A 310 3.32 0.43 19.96
CA GLY A 310 3.58 -0.09 18.61
C GLY A 310 4.74 -1.09 18.56
N ILE A 311 5.69 -0.98 19.49
CA ILE A 311 7.01 -1.62 19.47
C ILE A 311 6.91 -3.11 19.84
N ASP A 312 6.06 -3.49 20.79
CA ASP A 312 5.95 -4.87 21.27
C ASP A 312 5.56 -5.85 20.14
N GLY A 313 4.55 -5.50 19.34
CA GLY A 313 4.06 -6.28 18.23
C GLY A 313 5.02 -6.24 17.04
N GLU A 314 5.72 -5.13 16.83
CA GLU A 314 6.78 -5.02 15.82
C GLU A 314 7.95 -5.95 16.15
N ILE A 315 8.47 -5.91 17.38
CA ILE A 315 9.53 -6.79 17.87
C ILE A 315 9.09 -8.25 17.84
N ALA A 316 7.87 -8.55 18.28
CA ALA A 316 7.32 -9.91 18.21
C ALA A 316 7.27 -10.44 16.78
N ARG A 317 6.92 -9.60 15.79
CA ARG A 317 6.89 -9.96 14.37
C ARG A 317 8.29 -10.10 13.77
N LEU A 318 9.21 -9.17 14.07
CA LEU A 318 10.60 -9.18 13.58
C LEU A 318 11.35 -10.43 14.05
N PHE A 319 11.25 -10.76 15.34
CA PHE A 319 11.93 -11.92 15.93
C PHE A 319 11.12 -13.23 15.86
N ARG A 320 9.98 -13.25 15.15
CA ARG A 320 9.11 -14.44 15.00
C ARG A 320 8.63 -15.04 16.33
N LYS A 321 8.46 -14.21 17.35
CA LYS A 321 8.00 -14.59 18.69
C LYS A 321 6.60 -14.09 19.00
N SER A 322 5.79 -13.85 17.97
CA SER A 322 4.38 -13.53 18.12
C SER A 322 3.64 -14.68 18.80
N SER A 323 2.94 -14.40 19.90
CA SER A 323 2.17 -15.39 20.64
C SER A 323 0.73 -14.92 20.84
N LYS A 324 -0.22 -15.88 20.87
CA LYS A 324 -1.63 -15.59 21.19
C LYS A 324 -1.77 -15.01 22.60
N ARG A 325 -0.99 -15.53 23.55
CA ARG A 325 -0.95 -15.06 24.95
C ARG A 325 -0.55 -13.58 25.02
N GLY A 326 0.57 -13.22 24.38
CA GLY A 326 1.07 -11.83 24.37
C GLY A 326 0.04 -10.87 23.78
N GLY A 327 -0.59 -11.24 22.66
CA GLY A 327 -1.64 -10.42 22.05
C GLY A 327 -2.89 -10.23 22.93
N ILE A 328 -3.22 -11.20 23.79
CA ILE A 328 -4.32 -11.05 24.77
C ILE A 328 -3.89 -10.15 25.92
N ILE A 329 -2.67 -10.31 26.44
CA ILE A 329 -2.13 -9.47 27.52
C ILE A 329 -2.08 -8.00 27.08
N ASP A 330 -1.50 -7.73 25.91
CA ASP A 330 -1.45 -6.42 25.27
C ASP A 330 -2.85 -5.77 25.21
N LEU A 331 -3.82 -6.48 24.63
CA LEU A 331 -5.19 -6.01 24.52
C LEU A 331 -5.83 -5.67 25.88
N LEU A 332 -5.60 -6.49 26.91
CA LEU A 332 -6.14 -6.29 28.25
C LEU A 332 -5.52 -5.07 28.94
N LEU A 333 -4.18 -4.97 28.93
CA LEU A 333 -3.45 -3.84 29.53
C LEU A 333 -3.89 -2.52 28.89
N ASP A 334 -4.09 -2.52 27.57
CA ASP A 334 -4.62 -1.40 26.81
C ASP A 334 -5.99 -0.92 27.28
N ARG A 335 -6.92 -1.85 27.58
CA ARG A 335 -8.24 -1.48 28.07
C ARG A 335 -8.16 -0.89 29.47
N ILE A 336 -7.35 -1.48 30.34
CA ILE A 336 -7.16 -0.99 31.71
C ILE A 336 -6.53 0.41 31.69
N ALA A 337 -5.50 0.61 30.86
CA ALA A 337 -4.84 1.90 30.67
C ALA A 337 -5.81 2.97 30.15
N ASP A 338 -6.58 2.68 29.10
CA ASP A 338 -7.50 3.68 28.55
C ASP A 338 -8.60 4.07 29.56
N ILE A 339 -9.14 3.11 30.33
CA ILE A 339 -10.13 3.39 31.40
C ILE A 339 -9.49 4.26 32.48
N PHE A 340 -8.27 3.95 32.89
CA PHE A 340 -7.54 4.73 33.89
C PHE A 340 -7.30 6.17 33.43
N ILE A 341 -6.96 6.39 32.15
CA ILE A 341 -6.79 7.73 31.59
C ILE A 341 -8.10 8.54 31.66
N VAL A 342 -9.23 7.94 31.28
CA VAL A 342 -10.55 8.60 31.39
C VAL A 342 -10.84 8.96 32.84
N MET A 343 -10.59 8.03 33.77
CA MET A 343 -10.78 8.25 35.20
C MET A 343 -9.86 9.37 35.71
N ALA A 344 -8.59 9.42 35.29
CA ALA A 344 -7.64 10.44 35.69
C ALA A 344 -8.07 11.86 35.27
N ILE A 345 -8.63 12.00 34.07
CA ILE A 345 -9.16 13.28 33.57
C ILE A 345 -10.42 13.70 34.34
N ALA A 346 -11.28 12.74 34.67
CA ALA A 346 -12.46 12.98 35.49
C ALA A 346 -12.08 13.45 36.91
N ILE A 347 -11.09 12.81 37.53
CA ILE A 347 -10.56 13.19 38.85
C ILE A 347 -9.87 14.56 38.80
N SER A 348 -9.07 14.86 37.78
CA SER A 348 -8.41 16.17 37.66
C SER A 348 -9.39 17.33 37.44
N SER A 349 -10.60 17.02 36.99
CA SER A 349 -11.68 17.99 36.79
C SER A 349 -12.67 18.03 37.97
N TRP A 350 -12.34 17.41 39.11
CA TRP A 350 -13.22 17.33 40.27
C TRP A 350 -13.36 18.69 41.01
N PRO A 351 -14.55 19.04 41.56
CA PRO A 351 -15.80 18.30 41.56
C PRO A 351 -16.54 18.34 40.22
N LEU A 352 -17.08 17.17 39.81
CA LEU A 352 -17.87 17.04 38.58
C LEU A 352 -19.34 17.34 38.85
N GLY A 353 -20.00 18.02 37.93
CA GLY A 353 -21.46 18.05 37.88
C GLY A 353 -22.04 16.71 37.44
N VAL A 354 -23.37 16.55 37.59
CA VAL A 354 -24.08 15.32 37.22
C VAL A 354 -23.88 14.99 35.73
N PHE A 355 -23.86 16.01 34.88
CA PHE A 355 -23.69 15.86 33.44
C PHE A 355 -22.27 15.42 33.08
N GLU A 356 -21.25 16.05 33.65
CA GLU A 356 -19.84 15.70 33.43
C GLU A 356 -19.50 14.32 33.97
N GLY A 357 -20.11 13.93 35.10
CA GLY A 357 -20.03 12.57 35.65
C GLY A 357 -20.63 11.54 34.69
N ALA A 358 -21.83 11.79 34.16
CA ALA A 358 -22.47 10.91 33.18
C ALA A 358 -21.64 10.79 31.87
N LEU A 359 -21.08 11.90 31.39
CA LEU A 359 -20.19 11.89 30.22
C LEU A 359 -18.91 11.09 30.45
N SER A 360 -18.32 11.18 31.64
CA SER A 360 -17.11 10.43 32.00
C SER A 360 -17.37 8.92 32.03
N LEU A 361 -18.52 8.50 32.57
CA LEU A 361 -18.96 7.10 32.54
C LEU A 361 -19.20 6.62 31.10
N LEU A 362 -19.87 7.42 30.28
CA LEU A 362 -20.11 7.11 28.88
C LEU A 362 -18.79 6.99 28.09
N ALA A 363 -17.84 7.90 28.32
CA ALA A 363 -16.51 7.85 27.71
C ALA A 363 -15.76 6.56 28.07
N ALA A 364 -15.76 6.18 29.35
CA ALA A 364 -15.12 4.94 29.82
C ALA A 364 -15.75 3.69 29.17
N ALA A 365 -17.08 3.62 29.10
CA ALA A 365 -17.79 2.55 28.42
C ALA A 365 -17.45 2.50 26.92
N ASN A 366 -17.45 3.65 26.25
CA ASN A 366 -17.23 3.75 24.81
C ASN A 366 -15.83 3.36 24.37
N VAL A 367 -14.81 3.67 25.17
CA VAL A 367 -13.43 3.21 24.94
C VAL A 367 -13.35 1.69 24.83
N VAL A 368 -14.15 0.95 25.61
CA VAL A 368 -14.22 -0.51 25.55
C VAL A 368 -15.10 -0.96 24.38
N LEU A 369 -16.27 -0.35 24.20
CA LEU A 369 -17.25 -0.71 23.17
C LEU A 369 -16.70 -0.57 21.74
N VAL A 370 -15.83 0.42 21.47
CA VAL A 370 -15.17 0.54 20.16
C VAL A 370 -14.35 -0.70 19.83
N ASN A 371 -13.53 -1.17 20.78
CA ASN A 371 -12.71 -2.34 20.55
C ASN A 371 -13.57 -3.60 20.43
N TYR A 372 -14.56 -3.75 21.31
CA TYR A 372 -15.48 -4.88 21.29
C TYR A 372 -16.29 -4.97 19.98
N SER A 373 -16.88 -3.85 19.54
CA SER A 373 -17.62 -3.78 18.27
C SER A 373 -16.72 -4.08 17.07
N THR A 374 -15.48 -3.58 17.07
CA THR A 374 -14.50 -3.89 16.03
C THR A 374 -14.23 -5.40 15.93
N GLN A 375 -14.01 -6.07 17.06
CA GLN A 375 -13.79 -7.51 17.10
C GLN A 375 -15.02 -8.29 16.62
N LEU A 376 -16.21 -7.90 17.08
CA LEU A 376 -17.47 -8.55 16.69
C LEU A 376 -17.72 -8.46 15.18
N LEU A 377 -17.48 -7.28 14.57
CA LEU A 377 -17.58 -7.08 13.13
C LEU A 377 -16.56 -7.94 12.35
N GLN A 378 -15.33 -8.05 12.85
CA GLN A 378 -14.30 -8.89 12.23
C GLN A 378 -14.64 -10.39 12.31
N THR A 379 -15.13 -10.85 13.45
CA THR A 379 -15.63 -12.24 13.59
C THR A 379 -16.80 -12.52 12.67
N GLY A 380 -17.64 -11.51 12.39
CA GLY A 380 -18.70 -11.56 11.39
C GLY A 380 -18.20 -11.50 9.93
N GLY A 381 -16.89 -11.50 9.67
CA GLY A 381 -16.31 -11.48 8.32
C GLY A 381 -16.31 -10.11 7.63
N ILE A 382 -16.63 -9.02 8.34
CA ILE A 382 -16.70 -7.68 7.75
C ILE A 382 -15.32 -7.05 7.69
N LYS A 383 -14.93 -6.59 6.49
CA LYS A 383 -13.72 -5.76 6.31
C LYS A 383 -13.97 -4.37 6.90
N ILE A 384 -13.31 -4.08 8.01
CA ILE A 384 -13.46 -2.83 8.78
C ILE A 384 -12.63 -1.65 8.26
N ASP A 385 -11.94 -1.78 7.12
CA ASP A 385 -11.02 -0.76 6.61
C ASP A 385 -11.70 0.59 6.37
N ALA A 386 -12.94 0.57 5.88
CA ALA A 386 -13.73 1.77 5.68
C ALA A 386 -14.14 2.42 7.01
N LEU A 387 -14.45 1.61 8.02
CA LEU A 387 -14.90 2.08 9.34
C LEU A 387 -13.74 2.69 10.13
N ARG A 388 -12.52 2.17 9.97
CA ARG A 388 -11.29 2.71 10.59
C ARG A 388 -10.87 4.09 10.08
N LYS A 389 -11.51 4.61 9.02
CA LYS A 389 -11.34 6.02 8.60
C LYS A 389 -11.99 7.01 9.56
N ILE A 390 -13.00 6.56 10.31
CA ILE A 390 -13.59 7.36 11.39
C ILE A 390 -12.51 7.46 12.50
N PRO A 391 -12.20 8.67 13.01
CA PRO A 391 -11.05 8.94 13.88
C PRO A 391 -11.18 8.38 15.32
N VAL A 392 -11.67 7.16 15.50
CA VAL A 392 -12.06 6.62 16.81
C VAL A 392 -11.10 5.53 17.31
N THR A 393 -10.12 5.16 16.50
CA THR A 393 -9.09 4.17 16.87
C THR A 393 -8.27 4.65 18.07
N ARG A 394 -7.68 3.70 18.82
CA ARG A 394 -7.02 3.99 20.11
C ARG A 394 -5.92 5.06 19.99
N ASP A 395 -5.08 4.94 18.97
CA ASP A 395 -4.03 5.91 18.61
C ASP A 395 -4.57 7.34 18.46
N VAL A 396 -5.74 7.49 17.83
CA VAL A 396 -6.37 8.80 17.67
C VAL A 396 -6.93 9.30 19.00
N ARG A 397 -7.58 8.44 19.78
CA ARG A 397 -8.11 8.80 21.11
C ARG A 397 -7.02 9.30 22.05
N LEU A 398 -5.88 8.59 22.11
CA LEU A 398 -4.76 8.96 22.96
C LEU A 398 -4.10 10.27 22.50
N LEU A 399 -3.97 10.50 21.19
CA LEU A 399 -3.49 11.78 20.69
C LEU A 399 -4.44 12.93 21.02
N VAL A 400 -5.76 12.75 20.86
CA VAL A 400 -6.74 13.78 21.22
C VAL A 400 -6.65 14.11 22.71
N VAL A 401 -6.56 13.10 23.59
CA VAL A 401 -6.33 13.31 25.02
C VAL A 401 -5.05 14.11 25.24
N ALA A 402 -3.94 13.70 24.62
CA ALA A 402 -2.65 14.38 24.76
C ALA A 402 -2.72 15.86 24.34
N LEU A 403 -3.33 16.15 23.18
CA LEU A 403 -3.47 17.51 22.66
C LEU A 403 -4.37 18.37 23.56
N CYS A 404 -5.49 17.82 24.05
CA CYS A 404 -6.37 18.51 24.98
C CYS A 404 -5.66 18.83 26.31
N CYS A 405 -4.87 17.89 26.84
CA CYS A 405 -4.06 18.11 28.05
C CYS A 405 -2.98 19.18 27.82
N ILE A 406 -2.27 19.14 26.70
CA ILE A 406 -1.23 20.13 26.35
C ILE A 406 -1.84 21.52 26.16
N ALA A 407 -3.04 21.61 25.58
CA ALA A 407 -3.78 22.85 25.43
C ALA A 407 -4.36 23.39 26.75
N GLY A 408 -4.28 22.62 27.85
CA GLY A 408 -4.80 22.99 29.16
C GLY A 408 -6.29 22.71 29.36
N TYR A 409 -6.95 22.03 28.42
CA TYR A 409 -8.39 21.74 28.45
C TYR A 409 -8.67 20.23 28.38
N PRO A 410 -8.29 19.44 29.40
CA PRO A 410 -8.43 17.98 29.38
C PRO A 410 -9.89 17.53 29.32
N SER A 411 -10.83 18.31 29.86
CA SER A 411 -12.27 18.01 29.83
C SER A 411 -12.84 17.87 28.42
N ILE A 412 -12.33 18.61 27.43
CA ILE A 412 -12.76 18.52 26.02
C ILE A 412 -12.57 17.10 25.48
N SER A 413 -11.53 16.38 25.93
CA SER A 413 -11.28 15.01 25.50
C SER A 413 -12.39 14.05 25.95
N ILE A 414 -13.04 14.28 27.09
CA ILE A 414 -14.17 13.44 27.56
C ILE A 414 -15.35 13.53 26.60
N TYR A 415 -15.69 14.74 26.11
CA TYR A 415 -16.74 14.90 25.10
C TYR A 415 -16.42 14.13 23.83
N TYR A 416 -15.17 14.20 23.37
CA TYR A 416 -14.72 13.45 22.21
C TYR A 416 -14.88 11.93 22.42
N LEU A 417 -14.40 11.41 23.55
CA LEU A 417 -14.47 10.00 23.92
C LEU A 417 -15.92 9.53 24.19
N ALA A 418 -16.82 10.43 24.58
CA ALA A 418 -18.22 10.12 24.79
C ALA A 418 -19.03 10.07 23.48
N PHE A 419 -18.79 10.97 22.51
CA PHE A 419 -19.67 11.10 21.34
C PHE A 419 -19.12 10.46 20.06
N MET A 420 -17.82 10.60 19.74
CA MET A 420 -17.27 10.07 18.49
C MET A 420 -17.38 8.54 18.39
N PRO A 421 -17.12 7.77 19.46
CA PRO A 421 -17.38 6.33 19.48
C PRO A 421 -18.80 5.90 19.11
N LEU A 422 -19.82 6.68 19.47
CA LEU A 422 -21.21 6.35 19.12
C LEU A 422 -21.43 6.40 17.60
N ILE A 423 -20.79 7.35 16.91
CA ILE A 423 -20.83 7.45 15.45
C ILE A 423 -20.17 6.22 14.82
N TYR A 424 -19.03 5.78 15.36
CA TYR A 424 -18.35 4.57 14.91
C TYR A 424 -19.22 3.32 15.08
N ILE A 425 -19.84 3.15 16.25
CA ILE A 425 -20.71 2.02 16.55
C ILE A 425 -21.95 2.04 15.66
N ALA A 426 -22.59 3.20 15.48
CA ALA A 426 -23.75 3.35 14.60
C ALA A 426 -23.41 3.00 13.15
N ALA A 427 -22.26 3.46 12.64
CA ALA A 427 -21.78 3.10 11.30
C ALA A 427 -21.50 1.58 11.17
N GLY A 428 -20.96 0.95 12.23
CA GLY A 428 -20.81 -0.50 12.31
C GLY A 428 -22.15 -1.25 12.27
N CYS A 429 -23.15 -0.79 13.02
CA CYS A 429 -24.51 -1.33 13.00
C CYS A 429 -25.16 -1.18 11.62
N ILE A 430 -24.98 -0.05 10.94
CA ILE A 430 -25.48 0.15 9.57
C ILE A 430 -24.82 -0.83 8.59
N LEU A 431 -23.52 -1.11 8.74
CA LEU A 431 -22.84 -2.12 7.92
C LEU A 431 -23.40 -3.52 8.18
N LEU A 432 -23.68 -3.87 9.44
CA LEU A 432 -24.35 -5.12 9.80
C LEU A 432 -25.76 -5.21 9.21
N LEU A 433 -26.57 -4.15 9.30
CA LEU A 433 -27.92 -4.13 8.72
C LEU A 433 -27.92 -4.23 7.19
N LYS A 434 -26.83 -3.79 6.55
CA LYS A 434 -26.64 -3.95 5.09
C LYS A 434 -26.20 -5.35 4.70
N MET A 435 -25.77 -6.19 5.65
CA MET A 435 -25.62 -7.61 5.39
C MET A 435 -27.02 -8.15 5.11
N HIS A 436 -27.29 -8.48 3.84
CA HIS A 436 -28.41 -9.35 3.55
C HIS A 436 -28.16 -10.65 4.29
N GLU A 437 -29.13 -11.08 5.10
CA GLU A 437 -29.21 -12.49 5.49
C GLU A 437 -29.14 -13.31 4.20
N GLU A 438 -28.04 -14.04 3.99
CA GLU A 438 -28.01 -15.08 2.98
C GLU A 438 -29.00 -16.16 3.40
N LYS A 439 -30.28 -15.95 3.07
CA LYS A 439 -31.24 -17.05 2.98
C LYS A 439 -30.67 -18.03 1.97
N ARG A 440 -30.26 -19.21 2.44
CA ARG A 440 -30.07 -20.39 1.60
C ARG A 440 -31.32 -20.53 0.73
N GLY A 441 -31.13 -20.46 -0.58
CA GLY A 441 -32.19 -20.70 -1.57
C GLY A 441 -32.81 -19.43 -2.16
N PHE A 442 -32.15 -18.87 -3.16
CA PHE A 442 -32.59 -18.87 -4.56
C PHE A 442 -31.51 -18.09 -5.32
N ILE A 443 -30.99 -18.65 -6.40
CA ILE A 443 -30.11 -17.93 -7.32
C ILE A 443 -30.96 -16.82 -7.95
N TYR A 444 -31.03 -15.68 -7.27
CA TYR A 444 -31.45 -14.45 -7.91
C TYR A 444 -30.33 -14.13 -8.88
N ARG A 445 -30.58 -14.39 -10.17
CA ARG A 445 -29.82 -13.76 -11.25
C ARG A 445 -29.86 -12.27 -10.95
N LYS A 446 -28.78 -11.77 -10.36
CA LYS A 446 -28.47 -10.35 -10.29
C LYS A 446 -28.74 -9.84 -11.69
N LYS A 447 -29.68 -8.89 -11.80
CA LYS A 447 -30.09 -8.26 -13.05
C LYS A 447 -28.82 -8.09 -13.88
N MET A 448 -28.69 -8.88 -14.95
CA MET A 448 -27.54 -8.82 -15.84
C MET A 448 -27.42 -7.36 -16.23
N TRP A 449 -26.39 -6.69 -15.70
CA TRP A 449 -25.81 -5.58 -16.42
C TRP A 449 -25.46 -6.13 -17.79
N SER A 450 -25.90 -5.43 -18.83
CA SER A 450 -25.93 -5.85 -20.23
C SER A 450 -24.86 -6.88 -20.60
N ILE A 451 -25.27 -7.98 -21.26
CA ILE A 451 -24.37 -9.01 -21.85
C ILE A 451 -23.48 -8.45 -22.97
N TRP A 452 -23.69 -7.22 -23.39
CA TRP A 452 -22.67 -6.53 -24.16
C TRP A 452 -21.54 -6.18 -23.20
N PRO A 453 -20.27 -6.53 -23.48
CA PRO A 453 -19.18 -5.87 -22.80
C PRO A 453 -19.49 -4.37 -22.80
N TYR A 454 -19.18 -3.66 -21.72
CA TYR A 454 -18.91 -2.25 -21.88
C TYR A 454 -17.73 -2.20 -22.84
N ILE A 455 -18.02 -2.24 -24.14
CA ILE A 455 -17.22 -1.65 -25.18
C ILE A 455 -17.12 -0.25 -24.59
N PRO A 456 -15.96 0.17 -24.05
CA PRO A 456 -15.82 1.59 -23.82
C PRO A 456 -16.23 2.15 -25.16
N ILE A 457 -17.33 2.92 -25.19
CA ILE A 457 -17.56 3.81 -26.32
C ILE A 457 -16.23 4.52 -26.32
N GLY A 458 -15.38 4.14 -27.27
CA GLY A 458 -14.12 4.77 -27.47
C GLY A 458 -14.61 6.16 -27.72
N ILE A 459 -14.55 7.01 -26.68
CA ILE A 459 -14.68 8.43 -26.85
C ILE A 459 -13.53 8.61 -27.81
N GLY A 460 -13.85 8.65 -29.10
CA GLY A 460 -12.83 8.57 -30.11
C GLY A 460 -11.84 9.65 -29.76
N VAL A 461 -10.56 9.48 -30.10
CA VAL A 461 -9.58 10.55 -29.84
C VAL A 461 -10.16 11.91 -30.27
N ARG A 462 -10.97 11.92 -31.35
CA ARG A 462 -11.83 13.03 -31.76
C ARG A 462 -12.82 13.55 -30.70
N ALA A 463 -13.66 12.72 -30.08
CA ALA A 463 -14.62 13.16 -29.05
C ALA A 463 -13.92 13.62 -27.75
N ALA A 464 -12.78 13.01 -27.41
CA ALA A 464 -11.99 13.42 -26.24
C ALA A 464 -11.32 14.78 -26.49
N VAL A 465 -10.72 14.94 -27.69
CA VAL A 465 -10.19 16.22 -28.16
C VAL A 465 -11.30 17.27 -28.18
N ASN A 466 -12.49 16.95 -28.72
CA ASN A 466 -13.61 17.88 -28.75
C ASN A 466 -14.04 18.31 -27.34
N SER A 467 -14.10 17.39 -26.36
CA SER A 467 -14.43 17.73 -24.97
C SER A 467 -13.37 18.64 -24.33
N VAL A 468 -12.08 18.32 -24.51
CA VAL A 468 -10.98 19.14 -23.99
C VAL A 468 -11.00 20.53 -24.61
N VAL A 469 -11.14 20.63 -25.93
CA VAL A 469 -11.21 21.91 -26.66
C VAL A 469 -12.44 22.70 -26.25
N GLN A 470 -13.61 22.07 -26.17
CA GLN A 470 -14.85 22.75 -25.79
C GLN A 470 -14.81 23.28 -24.36
N ASN A 471 -14.29 22.50 -23.41
CA ASN A 471 -14.15 22.95 -22.02
C ASN A 471 -13.04 24.01 -21.88
N GLY A 472 -11.96 23.92 -22.66
CA GLY A 472 -10.91 24.94 -22.72
C GLY A 472 -11.43 26.27 -23.29
N LEU A 473 -12.20 26.23 -24.38
CA LEU A 473 -12.86 27.40 -24.96
C LEU A 473 -13.89 27.99 -24.00
N ARG A 474 -14.68 27.16 -23.31
CA ARG A 474 -15.62 27.63 -22.27
C ARG A 474 -14.88 28.33 -21.14
N LEU A 475 -13.77 27.78 -20.66
CA LEU A 475 -12.96 28.40 -19.62
C LEU A 475 -12.42 29.75 -20.08
N LEU A 476 -11.86 29.82 -21.29
CA LEU A 476 -11.36 31.06 -21.87
C LEU A 476 -12.46 32.10 -22.06
N PHE A 477 -13.62 31.70 -22.57
CA PHE A 477 -14.76 32.60 -22.78
C PHE A 477 -15.34 33.11 -21.46
N VAL A 478 -15.43 32.25 -20.45
CA VAL A 478 -15.88 32.63 -19.10
C VAL A 478 -14.91 33.62 -18.48
N LEU A 479 -13.60 33.34 -18.50
CA LEU A 479 -12.58 34.26 -17.97
C LEU A 479 -12.57 35.59 -18.73
N LEU A 480 -12.78 35.57 -20.05
CA LEU A 480 -12.87 36.77 -20.86
C LEU A 480 -14.12 37.59 -20.52
N ILE A 481 -15.26 36.94 -20.32
CA ILE A 481 -16.50 37.59 -19.85
C ILE A 481 -16.29 38.21 -18.48
N THR A 482 -15.75 37.46 -17.53
CA THR A 482 -15.58 37.96 -16.17
C THR A 482 -14.61 39.13 -16.15
N HIS A 483 -13.53 39.08 -16.92
CA HIS A 483 -12.53 40.13 -16.97
C HIS A 483 -12.94 41.37 -17.79
N LEU A 484 -13.82 41.24 -18.79
CA LEU A 484 -14.28 42.38 -19.60
C LEU A 484 -15.58 43.00 -19.10
N LEU A 485 -16.53 42.19 -18.62
CA LEU A 485 -17.90 42.64 -18.36
C LEU A 485 -18.17 42.93 -16.89
N LEU A 486 -17.44 42.33 -15.94
CA LEU A 486 -17.69 42.57 -14.51
C LEU A 486 -17.01 43.83 -13.94
N PRO A 487 -15.82 44.29 -14.40
CA PRO A 487 -15.18 45.48 -13.82
C PRO A 487 -16.05 46.75 -13.79
N PRO A 488 -16.88 47.07 -14.81
CA PRO A 488 -17.76 48.23 -14.74
C PRO A 488 -18.83 48.18 -13.63
N PHE A 489 -19.12 46.99 -13.10
CA PHE A 489 -20.12 46.77 -12.04
C PHE A 489 -19.47 46.56 -10.67
N SER A 490 -18.14 46.67 -10.56
CA SER A 490 -17.41 46.43 -9.31
C SER A 490 -17.83 47.34 -8.17
N ASP A 491 -18.26 48.57 -8.50
CA ASP A 491 -18.49 49.65 -7.54
C ASP A 491 -19.93 49.68 -6.99
N ILE A 492 -20.79 48.75 -7.42
CA ILE A 492 -22.16 48.66 -6.92
C ILE A 492 -22.14 48.12 -5.49
N VAL A 493 -22.61 48.95 -4.55
CA VAL A 493 -22.71 48.62 -3.12
C VAL A 493 -23.96 47.79 -2.86
N ILE A 494 -23.78 46.58 -2.30
CA ILE A 494 -24.84 45.65 -1.91
C ILE A 494 -25.28 45.91 -0.46
N LEU A 495 -24.35 46.25 0.42
CA LEU A 495 -24.61 46.49 1.85
C LEU A 495 -23.75 47.66 2.33
N GLN A 496 -24.34 48.65 3.00
CA GLN A 496 -23.63 49.88 3.38
C GLN A 496 -23.03 49.86 4.81
N LYS A 497 -23.52 49.04 5.76
CA LYS A 497 -22.99 48.99 7.15
C LYS A 497 -23.24 47.64 7.82
N PRO A 498 -22.35 47.15 8.71
CA PRO A 498 -21.10 47.77 9.22
C PRO A 498 -19.88 47.59 8.31
N VAL A 499 -20.01 46.84 7.21
CA VAL A 499 -18.97 46.64 6.18
C VAL A 499 -19.59 46.97 4.84
N GLU A 500 -18.95 47.84 4.05
CA GLU A 500 -19.35 48.10 2.67
C GLU A 500 -19.02 46.87 1.81
N LEU A 501 -20.06 46.16 1.38
CA LEU A 501 -19.93 45.01 0.49
C LEU A 501 -20.22 45.47 -0.94
N THR A 502 -19.21 45.46 -1.81
CA THR A 502 -19.38 45.75 -3.24
C THR A 502 -19.47 44.47 -4.07
N LEU A 503 -20.12 44.54 -5.22
CA LEU A 503 -20.23 43.43 -6.18
C LEU A 503 -18.86 42.92 -6.64
N GLY A 504 -17.84 43.78 -6.66
CA GLY A 504 -16.46 43.43 -7.02
C GLY A 504 -15.85 42.31 -6.16
N ILE A 505 -16.27 42.18 -4.90
CA ILE A 505 -15.75 41.18 -3.94
C ILE A 505 -16.03 39.74 -4.41
N PHE A 506 -17.12 39.53 -5.16
CA PHE A 506 -17.52 38.21 -5.61
C PHE A 506 -16.82 37.77 -6.90
N ILE A 507 -16.25 38.71 -7.67
CA ILE A 507 -15.60 38.40 -8.95
C ILE A 507 -14.47 37.38 -8.76
N PRO A 508 -13.51 37.56 -7.82
CA PRO A 508 -12.43 36.61 -7.65
C PRO A 508 -12.90 35.22 -7.18
N ILE A 509 -14.00 35.17 -6.42
CA ILE A 509 -14.58 33.93 -5.88
C ILE A 509 -15.28 33.14 -6.99
N ILE A 510 -16.04 33.83 -7.85
CA ILE A 510 -16.76 33.24 -8.98
C ILE A 510 -15.76 32.70 -10.00
N GLU A 511 -14.76 33.49 -10.37
CA GLU A 511 -13.70 33.09 -11.29
C GLU A 511 -12.89 31.89 -10.75
N ALA A 512 -12.50 31.89 -9.47
CA ALA A 512 -11.85 30.74 -8.83
C ALA A 512 -12.72 29.47 -8.93
N SER A 513 -14.01 29.60 -8.61
CA SER A 513 -14.96 28.49 -8.65
C SER A 513 -15.12 27.92 -10.06
N LEU A 514 -15.11 28.79 -11.08
CA LEU A 514 -15.22 28.41 -12.49
C LEU A 514 -13.93 27.77 -13.01
N ILE A 515 -12.75 28.29 -12.63
CA ILE A 515 -11.46 27.65 -12.93
C ILE A 515 -11.42 26.24 -12.33
N ILE A 516 -11.84 26.09 -11.07
CA ILE A 516 -11.89 24.78 -10.41
C ILE A 516 -12.86 23.84 -11.14
N TYR A 517 -14.08 24.29 -11.41
CA TYR A 517 -15.10 23.47 -12.05
C TYR A 517 -14.71 23.05 -13.47
N LEU A 518 -14.33 23.99 -14.34
CA LEU A 518 -13.99 23.71 -15.73
C LEU A 518 -12.63 23.04 -15.86
N GLY A 519 -11.64 23.44 -15.07
CA GLY A 519 -10.32 22.80 -15.01
C GLY A 519 -10.42 21.33 -14.62
N SER A 520 -11.27 21.00 -13.64
CA SER A 520 -11.51 19.59 -13.28
C SER A 520 -12.13 18.79 -14.43
N LYS A 521 -13.07 19.36 -15.20
CA LYS A 521 -13.64 18.72 -16.39
C LYS A 521 -12.62 18.49 -17.49
N ILE A 522 -11.70 19.44 -17.70
CA ILE A 522 -10.60 19.31 -18.68
C ILE A 522 -9.69 18.15 -18.28
N LEU A 523 -9.28 18.09 -17.01
CA LEU A 523 -8.43 17.01 -16.48
C LEU A 523 -9.09 15.63 -16.64
N ILE A 524 -10.37 15.51 -16.31
CA ILE A 524 -11.13 14.25 -16.49
C ILE A 524 -11.22 13.88 -17.98
N SER A 525 -11.53 14.84 -18.85
CA SER A 525 -11.68 14.61 -20.29
C SER A 525 -10.36 14.25 -20.98
N SER A 526 -9.23 14.74 -20.47
CA SER A 526 -7.91 14.43 -21.04
C SER A 526 -7.48 12.97 -20.85
N GLY A 527 -8.13 12.20 -19.96
CA GLY A 527 -7.72 10.83 -19.65
C GLY A 527 -7.54 9.92 -20.87
N VAL A 528 -8.47 10.01 -21.84
CA VAL A 528 -8.39 9.21 -23.09
C VAL A 528 -7.25 9.68 -23.99
N LEU A 529 -6.99 10.99 -24.06
CA LEU A 529 -5.86 11.54 -24.82
C LEU A 529 -4.54 11.10 -24.19
N ILE A 530 -4.46 11.13 -22.86
CA ILE A 530 -3.29 10.66 -22.10
C ILE A 530 -3.04 9.18 -22.39
N GLU A 531 -4.07 8.32 -22.39
CA GLU A 531 -3.93 6.90 -22.71
C GLU A 531 -3.37 6.71 -24.14
N TYR A 532 -3.90 7.44 -25.12
CA TYR A 532 -3.44 7.38 -26.51
C TYR A 532 -1.99 7.85 -26.68
N ILE A 533 -1.63 8.97 -26.06
CA ILE A 533 -0.25 9.49 -26.07
C ILE A 533 0.69 8.49 -25.38
N SER A 534 0.25 7.90 -24.27
CA SER A 534 1.03 6.92 -23.50
C SER A 534 1.38 5.71 -24.37
N LEU A 535 0.42 5.14 -25.09
CA LEU A 535 0.65 4.01 -26.00
C LEU A 535 1.68 4.32 -27.10
N ARG A 536 1.70 5.54 -27.63
CA ARG A 536 2.71 5.96 -28.62
C ARG A 536 4.10 6.11 -28.01
N LEU A 537 4.17 6.62 -26.77
CA LEU A 537 5.43 6.86 -26.07
C LEU A 537 6.08 5.57 -25.56
N VAL A 538 5.30 4.52 -25.22
CA VAL A 538 5.85 3.22 -24.80
C VAL A 538 6.86 2.69 -25.82
N LYS A 539 6.58 2.82 -27.12
CA LYS A 539 7.49 2.36 -28.19
C LYS A 539 8.84 3.09 -28.20
N ARG A 540 8.87 4.36 -27.79
CA ARG A 540 10.10 5.18 -27.77
C ARG A 540 10.85 5.08 -26.45
N LEU A 541 10.13 5.04 -25.33
CA LEU A 541 10.70 5.13 -24.00
C LEU A 541 10.93 3.78 -23.33
N ARG A 542 10.38 2.68 -23.87
CA ARG A 542 10.45 1.31 -23.29
C ARG A 542 9.91 1.18 -21.86
N ILE A 543 9.12 2.15 -21.42
CA ILE A 543 8.44 2.18 -20.11
C ILE A 543 6.99 1.70 -20.25
N THR A 544 6.37 1.21 -19.17
CA THR A 544 4.97 0.77 -19.16
C THR A 544 3.98 1.91 -19.44
N VAL A 545 2.83 1.60 -20.06
CA VAL A 545 1.76 2.59 -20.36
C VAL A 545 1.29 3.28 -19.07
N THR A 546 1.15 2.50 -18.00
CA THR A 546 0.69 2.96 -16.69
C THR A 546 1.57 4.08 -16.15
N LEU A 547 2.89 3.93 -16.25
CA LEU A 547 3.87 4.87 -15.72
C LEU A 547 3.97 6.15 -16.55
N ILE A 548 3.78 6.07 -17.87
CA ILE A 548 3.71 7.25 -18.72
C ILE A 548 2.41 8.04 -18.43
N ARG A 549 1.28 7.33 -18.33
CA ARG A 549 -0.03 7.93 -18.04
C ARG A 549 -0.04 8.69 -16.72
N GLU A 550 0.21 7.98 -15.63
CA GLU A 550 1.32 8.33 -14.76
C GLU A 550 1.77 9.78 -14.60
N ILE A 551 2.95 9.97 -15.18
CA ILE A 551 3.73 11.18 -15.29
C ILE A 551 2.93 12.28 -16.00
N ILE A 552 2.27 11.99 -17.13
CA ILE A 552 1.50 13.00 -17.88
C ILE A 552 0.35 13.55 -17.01
N LYS A 553 -0.32 12.69 -16.25
CA LYS A 553 -1.38 13.08 -15.33
C LYS A 553 -0.84 13.97 -14.21
N ASP A 554 0.30 13.61 -13.61
CA ASP A 554 0.93 14.45 -12.59
C ASP A 554 1.36 15.82 -13.16
N PHE A 555 1.90 15.87 -14.37
CA PHE A 555 2.20 17.13 -15.06
C PHE A 555 0.93 17.97 -15.30
N SER A 556 -0.18 17.34 -15.70
CA SER A 556 -1.44 18.07 -15.90
C SER A 556 -1.97 18.69 -14.60
N TYR A 557 -1.84 17.97 -13.47
CA TYR A 557 -2.19 18.51 -12.16
C TYR A 557 -1.23 19.60 -11.68
N LEU A 558 0.06 19.49 -11.99
CA LEU A 558 1.05 20.54 -11.70
C LEU A 558 0.68 21.83 -12.43
N ILE A 559 0.38 21.75 -13.74
CA ILE A 559 -0.07 22.90 -14.54
C ILE A 559 -1.32 23.54 -13.91
N PHE A 560 -2.31 22.72 -13.55
CA PHE A 560 -3.53 23.21 -12.91
C PHE A 560 -3.26 23.87 -11.55
N ALA A 561 -2.41 23.29 -10.72
CA ALA A 561 -2.02 23.86 -9.44
C ALA A 561 -1.27 25.19 -9.59
N THR A 562 -0.40 25.32 -10.61
CA THR A 562 0.29 26.58 -10.94
C THR A 562 -0.68 27.66 -11.40
N ILE A 563 -1.71 27.32 -12.19
CA ILE A 563 -2.78 28.25 -12.57
C ILE A 563 -3.52 28.73 -11.32
N MET A 564 -3.92 27.82 -10.42
CA MET A 564 -4.59 28.17 -9.17
C MET A 564 -3.71 29.03 -8.25
N TRP A 565 -2.41 28.74 -8.19
CA TRP A 565 -1.44 29.53 -7.43
C TRP A 565 -1.32 30.95 -7.98
N SER A 566 -1.17 31.09 -9.29
CA SER A 566 -1.15 32.39 -9.98
C SER A 566 -2.46 33.15 -9.75
N TYR A 567 -3.58 32.44 -9.72
CA TYR A 567 -4.89 33.04 -9.50
C TYR A 567 -5.10 33.48 -8.05
N SER A 568 -4.50 32.81 -7.06
CA SER A 568 -4.71 33.09 -5.64
C SER A 568 -4.40 34.53 -5.20
N TRP A 569 -3.55 35.25 -5.95
CA TRP A 569 -3.22 36.64 -5.69
C TRP A 569 -4.42 37.59 -5.83
N HIS A 570 -5.43 37.25 -6.65
CA HIS A 570 -6.65 38.05 -6.82
C HIS A 570 -7.53 38.08 -5.55
N PHE A 571 -7.35 37.15 -4.61
CA PHE A 571 -8.04 37.21 -3.33
C PHE A 571 -7.58 38.39 -2.45
N ALA A 572 -6.46 39.05 -2.78
CA ALA A 572 -5.98 40.24 -2.06
C ALA A 572 -6.97 41.39 -2.12
N GLU A 573 -7.76 41.44 -3.20
CA GLU A 573 -8.72 42.49 -3.50
C GLU A 573 -9.96 42.41 -2.61
N ILE A 574 -10.16 41.30 -1.88
CA ILE A 574 -11.28 41.12 -0.95
C ILE A 574 -11.02 41.90 0.35
N PRO A 575 -11.85 42.91 0.70
CA PRO A 575 -11.69 43.66 1.94
C PRO A 575 -11.77 42.76 3.17
N ILE A 576 -10.96 43.07 4.20
CA ILE A 576 -10.92 42.43 5.53
C ILE A 576 -10.41 40.97 5.50
N ILE A 577 -10.98 40.11 4.66
CA ILE A 577 -10.75 38.66 4.66
C ILE A 577 -9.65 38.27 3.66
N GLY A 578 -9.45 39.03 2.58
CA GLY A 578 -8.48 38.74 1.50
C GLY A 578 -7.06 38.46 1.98
N PRO A 579 -6.47 39.29 2.85
CA PRO A 579 -5.14 39.05 3.41
C PRO A 579 -5.04 37.73 4.19
N TYR A 580 -6.10 37.30 4.88
CA TYR A 580 -6.13 36.03 5.61
C TYR A 580 -6.30 34.84 4.65
N ILE A 581 -7.14 34.98 3.62
CA ILE A 581 -7.32 33.96 2.58
C ILE A 581 -5.99 33.69 1.88
N ILE A 582 -5.27 34.73 1.42
CA ILE A 582 -3.96 34.55 0.77
C ILE A 582 -2.97 33.87 1.69
N LYS A 583 -2.87 34.33 2.95
CA LYS A 583 -1.97 33.72 3.95
C LYS A 583 -2.27 32.24 4.19
N LEU A 584 -3.49 31.78 3.93
CA LEU A 584 -3.87 30.37 4.04
C LEU A 584 -3.69 29.62 2.71
N THR A 585 -4.23 30.14 1.61
CA THR A 585 -4.33 29.45 0.32
C THR A 585 -2.99 29.37 -0.41
N THR A 586 -2.20 30.45 -0.39
CA THR A 586 -0.95 30.49 -1.15
C THR A 586 0.08 29.50 -0.59
N PRO A 587 0.34 29.41 0.73
CA PRO A 587 1.20 28.37 1.27
C PRO A 587 0.66 26.95 1.02
N LEU A 588 -0.65 26.75 1.15
CA LEU A 588 -1.27 25.44 0.92
C LEU A 588 -1.06 24.97 -0.53
N ILE A 589 -1.33 25.82 -1.53
CA ILE A 589 -1.13 25.50 -2.94
C ILE A 589 0.37 25.34 -3.25
N SER A 590 1.25 26.16 -2.67
CA SER A 590 2.70 26.02 -2.81
C SER A 590 3.19 24.65 -2.30
N VAL A 591 2.69 24.18 -1.15
CA VAL A 591 2.99 22.84 -0.63
C VAL A 591 2.51 21.76 -1.61
N VAL A 592 1.33 21.91 -2.21
CA VAL A 592 0.84 20.99 -3.25
C VAL A 592 1.75 20.99 -4.48
N ILE A 593 2.19 22.14 -4.98
CA ILE A 593 3.11 22.24 -6.13
C ILE A 593 4.44 21.56 -5.79
N ILE A 594 5.05 21.87 -4.63
CA ILE A 594 6.31 21.26 -4.19
C ILE A 594 6.16 19.74 -4.09
N TYR A 595 5.05 19.26 -3.51
CA TYR A 595 4.76 17.84 -3.43
C TYR A 595 4.61 17.19 -4.81
N MET A 596 3.92 17.84 -5.74
CA MET A 596 3.74 17.35 -7.12
C MET A 596 5.07 17.29 -7.89
N VAL A 597 5.91 18.32 -7.78
CA VAL A 597 7.26 18.33 -8.36
C VAL A 597 8.10 17.21 -7.76
N TYR A 598 8.15 17.09 -6.43
CA TYR A 598 8.84 15.99 -5.75
C TYR A 598 8.34 14.62 -6.24
N ARG A 599 7.02 14.44 -6.37
CA ARG A 599 6.40 13.19 -6.82
C ARG A 599 6.76 12.86 -8.27
N ILE A 600 6.73 13.83 -9.18
CA ILE A 600 7.14 13.66 -10.58
C ILE A 600 8.62 13.29 -10.64
N THR A 601 9.48 14.07 -9.98
CA THR A 601 10.93 13.83 -9.95
C THR A 601 11.25 12.45 -9.36
N LYS A 602 10.60 12.06 -8.26
CA LYS A 602 10.77 10.74 -7.65
C LYS A 602 10.34 9.61 -8.57
N ARG A 603 9.24 9.77 -9.32
CA ARG A 603 8.79 8.77 -10.30
C ARG A 603 9.77 8.63 -11.45
N ILE A 604 10.23 9.74 -12.01
CA ILE A 604 11.23 9.74 -13.09
C ILE A 604 12.53 9.12 -12.58
N TYR A 605 13.02 9.56 -11.41
CA TYR A 605 14.21 9.00 -10.79
C TYR A 605 14.07 7.51 -10.57
N ASN A 606 13.03 7.02 -9.90
CA ASN A 606 12.84 5.58 -9.67
C ASN A 606 12.77 4.75 -10.97
N THR A 607 12.30 5.35 -12.06
CA THR A 607 12.23 4.69 -13.37
C THR A 607 13.61 4.55 -14.02
N TYR A 608 14.43 5.61 -13.91
CA TYR A 608 15.72 5.73 -14.60
C TYR A 608 16.93 5.56 -13.67
N ARG A 609 16.71 5.32 -12.37
CA ARG A 609 17.72 5.30 -11.30
C ARG A 609 18.91 4.44 -11.69
N GLU A 610 18.62 3.24 -12.18
CA GLU A 610 19.63 2.23 -12.48
C GLU A 610 20.51 2.62 -13.68
N ILE A 611 19.95 3.28 -14.70
CA ILE A 611 20.75 3.78 -15.84
C ILE A 611 21.61 4.98 -15.44
N LEU A 612 21.08 5.85 -14.58
CA LEU A 612 21.80 7.03 -14.12
C LEU A 612 22.97 6.65 -13.23
N GLU A 613 22.81 5.62 -12.40
CA GLU A 613 23.88 5.06 -11.56
C GLU A 613 24.94 4.33 -12.40
N ASP A 614 24.55 3.59 -13.46
CA ASP A 614 25.47 2.92 -14.39
C ASP A 614 26.35 3.90 -15.21
N ARG A 615 25.84 5.09 -15.54
CA ARG A 615 26.59 6.11 -16.31
C ARG A 615 27.46 7.04 -15.45
N ALA A 616 27.22 7.06 -14.14
CA ALA A 616 27.98 7.88 -13.20
C ALA A 616 29.26 7.17 -12.70
N ARG A 617 29.37 5.87 -12.96
CA ARG A 617 30.57 5.05 -12.77
C ARG A 617 31.29 4.89 -14.11
#